data_AF-A0A4R1GJF6-F1
#
_entry.id   AF-A0A4R1GJF6-F1
#
_cell.length_a   1.000
_cell.length_b   1.000
_cell.length_c   1.000
_cell.angle_alpha   90.00
_cell.angle_beta   90.00
_cell.angle_gamma   90.00
#
_symmetry.space_group_name_H-M   'P 1'
#
loop_
_entity.id
_entity.type
_entity.pdbx_description
1 polymer ?
#
loop_
_entity_poly.entity_id
_entity_poly.type
_entity_poly.pdbx_seq_one_letter_code
_entity_poly.pdbx_strand_id
1 'polypeptide(L)'
;MRDPRAGYGDRDAQDQVIADETKVLVNMIFTRFMAIYGHKFKSCFETEQEIRIAKREWALSLRGYGERELVAAVNRCKETLAWMPTISEFLSIIRDLDGDFGLPSTHDAYTEACMYADHPREHEWSHPAVYLAGRNTGWFELRSEDEPEVLPKFSYHYDVLCRRVRQGEELELPVVPAIENKQDGTLARFMLAFGEKQGLPPEDACSLLYYLTLPKGSAVRKRLKAQAQDKLDKQGKEIQLPDEPGAIT
;
A
#
# COMPACT_ATOMS: atom_id res chain seq x y z
N MET A 1 13.91 -15.95 59.81
CA MET A 1 14.48 -14.69 59.27
C MET A 1 15.30 -15.05 58.05
N ARG A 2 14.79 -14.78 56.84
CA ARG A 2 15.48 -14.96 55.55
C ARG A 2 15.22 -13.71 54.73
N ASP A 3 16.29 -13.05 54.32
CA ASP A 3 16.30 -11.80 53.56
C ASP A 3 15.73 -12.03 52.14
N PRO A 4 14.74 -11.23 51.65
CA PRO A 4 14.21 -11.36 50.29
C PRO A 4 14.87 -10.44 49.25
N ARG A 5 16.01 -9.80 49.50
CA ARG A 5 16.63 -8.84 48.56
C ARG A 5 17.79 -9.40 47.74
N ALA A 6 17.64 -10.57 47.12
CA ALA A 6 18.61 -11.07 46.15
C ALA A 6 17.88 -11.62 44.91
N GLY A 7 17.83 -10.85 43.83
CA GLY A 7 17.37 -11.37 42.54
C GLY A 7 16.77 -10.40 41.52
N TYR A 8 16.78 -9.08 41.73
CA TYR A 8 16.30 -8.09 40.75
C TYR A 8 17.41 -7.20 40.19
N GLY A 9 18.57 -7.80 39.94
CA GLY A 9 19.58 -7.23 39.08
C GLY A 9 19.95 -8.30 38.07
N ASP A 10 20.09 -7.90 36.82
CA ASP A 10 20.90 -8.60 35.81
C ASP A 10 20.19 -9.45 34.73
N ARG A 11 18.93 -9.17 34.36
CA ARG A 11 18.31 -9.83 33.17
C ARG A 11 17.75 -8.95 32.04
N ASP A 12 17.65 -7.63 32.20
CA ASP A 12 17.03 -6.78 31.14
C ASP A 12 18.00 -5.82 30.42
N ALA A 13 19.30 -5.85 30.75
CA ALA A 13 20.28 -4.90 30.19
C ALA A 13 21.02 -5.40 28.94
N GLN A 14 20.76 -6.62 28.47
CA GLN A 14 21.45 -7.21 27.32
C GLN A 14 20.71 -6.92 26.01
N ASP A 15 21.24 -5.95 25.28
CA ASP A 15 21.12 -5.70 23.84
C ASP A 15 19.70 -5.64 23.25
N GLN A 16 19.02 -4.52 23.53
CA GLN A 16 18.04 -4.00 22.59
C GLN A 16 18.75 -3.53 21.30
N VAL A 17 19.07 -4.47 20.41
CA VAL A 17 19.65 -4.18 19.09
C VAL A 17 18.72 -3.23 18.33
N ILE A 18 19.21 -2.04 17.98
CA ILE A 18 18.48 -1.06 17.18
C ILE A 18 18.74 -1.41 15.71
N ALA A 19 17.67 -1.60 14.93
CA ALA A 19 17.77 -1.85 13.49
C ALA A 19 18.47 -0.69 12.76
N ASP A 20 19.26 -1.00 11.74
CA ASP A 20 20.02 0.02 11.00
C ASP A 20 19.11 1.04 10.30
N GLU A 21 17.94 0.61 9.82
CA GLU A 21 16.91 1.48 9.27
C GLU A 21 16.44 2.53 10.30
N THR A 22 16.14 2.13 11.53
CA THR A 22 15.74 3.05 12.61
C THR A 22 16.85 4.06 12.91
N LYS A 23 18.12 3.66 12.86
CA LYS A 23 19.26 4.59 13.03
C LYS A 23 19.31 5.64 11.90
N VAL A 24 19.05 5.22 10.66
CA VAL A 24 18.99 6.13 9.50
C VAL A 24 17.87 7.14 9.68
N LEU A 25 16.67 6.69 10.06
CA LEU A 25 15.51 7.57 10.30
C LEU A 25 15.77 8.58 11.42
N VAL A 26 16.35 8.14 12.53
CA VAL A 26 16.69 9.04 13.65
C VAL A 26 17.77 10.06 13.26
N ASN A 27 18.77 9.65 12.49
CA ASN A 27 19.77 10.58 11.96
C ASN A 27 19.15 11.61 11.01
N MET A 28 18.18 11.21 10.18
CA MET A 28 17.40 12.10 9.34
C MET A 28 16.63 13.12 10.19
N ILE A 29 15.91 12.68 11.23
CA ILE A 29 15.14 13.56 12.12
C ILE A 29 16.05 14.61 12.78
N PHE A 30 17.18 14.18 13.36
CA PHE A 30 18.11 15.10 14.02
C PHE A 30 18.74 16.09 13.05
N THR A 31 19.05 15.67 11.82
CA THR A 31 19.54 16.56 10.77
C THR A 31 18.50 17.62 10.41
N ARG A 32 17.22 17.23 10.30
CA ARG A 32 16.12 18.18 10.04
C ARG A 32 15.91 19.13 11.21
N PHE A 33 15.92 18.67 12.46
CA PHE A 33 15.80 19.56 13.62
C PHE A 33 16.96 20.54 13.75
N MET A 34 18.19 20.11 13.45
CA MET A 34 19.34 21.01 13.39
C MET A 34 19.14 22.12 12.34
N ALA A 35 18.60 21.78 11.17
CA ALA A 35 18.30 22.75 10.11
C ALA A 35 17.14 23.70 10.48
N ILE A 36 16.09 23.20 11.12
CA ILE A 36 14.87 23.96 11.48
C ILE A 36 15.15 24.92 12.64
N TYR A 37 15.77 24.44 13.71
CA TYR A 37 15.91 25.20 14.97
C TYR A 37 17.28 25.88 15.13
N GLY A 38 18.27 25.52 14.30
CA GLY A 38 19.57 26.19 14.24
C GLY A 38 20.28 26.28 15.59
N HIS A 39 20.51 27.50 16.07
CA HIS A 39 21.18 27.73 17.36
C HIS A 39 20.39 27.17 18.56
N LYS A 40 19.05 27.12 18.49
CA LYS A 40 18.22 26.56 19.57
C LYS A 40 18.44 25.05 19.72
N PHE A 41 18.59 24.33 18.62
CA PHE A 41 18.97 22.92 18.64
C PHE A 41 20.36 22.74 19.30
N LYS A 42 21.33 23.57 18.91
CA LYS A 42 22.67 23.51 19.50
C LYS A 42 22.66 23.80 20.99
N SER A 43 21.81 24.69 21.48
CA SER A 43 21.69 24.95 22.92
C SER A 43 21.05 23.81 23.73
N CYS A 44 20.42 22.83 23.09
CA CYS A 44 19.90 21.65 23.77
C CYS A 44 20.98 20.61 24.12
N PHE A 45 22.18 20.72 23.54
CA PHE A 45 23.27 19.75 23.71
C PHE A 45 24.60 20.46 23.87
N GLU A 46 25.28 20.24 24.97
CA GLU A 46 26.60 20.81 25.25
C GLU A 46 27.71 20.04 24.54
N THR A 47 27.51 18.73 24.32
CA THR A 47 28.53 17.84 23.75
C THR A 47 27.99 16.91 22.66
N GLU A 48 28.86 16.45 21.77
CA GLU A 48 28.50 15.41 20.81
C GLU A 48 28.07 14.10 21.48
N GLN A 49 28.56 13.82 22.69
CA GLN A 49 28.20 12.63 23.43
C GLN A 49 26.73 12.66 23.87
N GLU A 50 26.21 13.82 24.27
CA GLU A 50 24.79 14.00 24.58
C GLU A 50 23.91 13.77 23.35
N ILE A 51 24.34 14.27 22.17
CA ILE A 51 23.63 14.02 20.91
C ILE A 51 23.58 12.52 20.61
N ARG A 52 24.68 11.78 20.81
CA ARG A 52 24.71 10.32 20.61
C ARG A 52 23.79 9.57 21.58
N ILE A 53 23.76 9.98 22.84
CA ILE A 53 22.86 9.41 23.86
C ILE A 53 21.40 9.69 23.49
N ALA A 54 21.07 10.93 23.13
CA ALA A 54 19.71 11.32 22.72
C ALA A 54 19.26 10.55 21.47
N LYS A 55 20.11 10.43 20.44
CA LYS A 55 19.82 9.63 19.25
C LYS A 55 19.57 8.16 19.60
N ARG A 56 20.34 7.59 20.53
CA ARG A 56 20.11 6.22 21.00
C ARG A 56 18.74 6.08 21.65
N GLU A 57 18.38 7.00 22.55
CA GLU A 57 17.07 6.99 23.22
C GLU A 57 15.91 7.11 22.21
N TRP A 58 16.00 8.07 21.29
CA TRP A 58 15.02 8.22 20.22
C TRP A 58 14.91 6.98 19.34
N ALA A 59 16.01 6.31 19.04
CA ALA A 59 16.00 5.08 18.26
C ALA A 59 15.39 3.87 18.99
N LEU A 60 15.39 3.88 20.32
CA LEU A 60 14.67 2.89 21.12
C LEU A 60 13.17 3.18 21.12
N SER A 61 12.79 4.45 21.27
CA SER A 61 11.39 4.87 21.32
C SER A 61 10.67 4.86 19.97
N LEU A 62 11.39 5.07 18.86
CA LEU A 62 10.81 5.18 17.52
C LEU A 62 10.83 3.86 16.73
N ARG A 63 10.98 2.72 17.41
CA ARG A 63 10.90 1.40 16.77
C ARG A 63 9.50 1.19 16.19
N GLY A 64 9.44 0.73 14.94
CA GLY A 64 8.18 0.41 14.26
C GLY A 64 7.53 1.59 13.54
N TYR A 65 7.99 2.83 13.75
CA TYR A 65 7.51 3.98 12.98
C TYR A 65 8.20 4.08 11.62
N GLY A 66 7.43 4.33 10.57
CA GLY A 66 7.91 4.52 9.21
C GLY A 66 8.37 5.94 8.91
N GLU A 67 9.12 6.11 7.82
CA GLU A 67 9.63 7.41 7.40
C GLU A 67 8.52 8.47 7.25
N ARG A 68 7.38 8.09 6.65
CA ARG A 68 6.25 9.00 6.40
C ARG A 68 5.69 9.61 7.69
N GLU A 69 5.44 8.80 8.70
CA GLU A 69 4.90 9.22 10.01
C GLU A 69 5.88 10.18 10.71
N LEU A 70 7.15 9.81 10.72
CA LEU A 70 8.21 10.61 11.33
C LEU A 70 8.42 11.95 10.62
N VAL A 71 8.36 11.97 9.28
CA VAL A 71 8.44 13.22 8.50
C VAL A 71 7.23 14.12 8.76
N ALA A 72 6.03 13.54 8.85
CA ALA A 72 4.82 14.28 9.21
C ALA A 72 4.93 14.90 10.61
N ALA A 73 5.42 14.14 11.60
CA ALA A 73 5.68 14.64 12.94
C ALA A 73 6.70 15.78 12.98
N VAL A 74 7.82 15.67 12.26
CA VAL A 74 8.80 16.76 12.15
C VAL A 74 8.16 17.99 11.49
N ASN A 75 7.32 17.80 10.46
CA ASN A 75 6.60 18.91 9.83
C ASN A 75 5.64 19.60 10.81
N ARG A 76 4.90 18.84 11.63
CA ARG A 76 4.06 19.45 12.67
C ARG A 76 4.89 20.22 13.69
N CYS A 77 6.02 19.67 14.13
CA CYS A 77 6.92 20.34 15.08
C CYS A 77 7.41 21.69 14.55
N LYS A 78 7.79 21.77 13.27
CA LYS A 78 8.29 23.02 12.65
C LYS A 78 7.22 24.12 12.62
N GLU A 79 5.94 23.73 12.56
CA GLU A 79 4.80 24.64 12.46
C GLU A 79 4.31 25.09 13.84
N THR A 80 4.40 24.22 14.86
CA THR A 80 3.77 24.47 16.16
C THR A 80 4.74 24.75 17.30
N LEU A 81 6.01 24.32 17.20
CA LEU A 81 6.96 24.40 18.30
C LEU A 81 8.05 25.43 18.04
N ALA A 82 8.34 26.24 19.05
CA ALA A 82 9.43 27.22 19.00
C ALA A 82 10.82 26.59 19.26
N TRP A 83 10.86 25.35 19.74
CA TRP A 83 12.05 24.59 20.15
C TRP A 83 11.93 23.13 19.71
N MET A 84 13.06 22.42 19.64
CA MET A 84 13.06 20.98 19.40
C MET A 84 12.26 20.28 20.53
N PRO A 85 11.33 19.38 20.19
CA PRO A 85 10.59 18.62 21.20
C PRO A 85 11.50 17.61 21.91
N THR A 86 11.12 17.27 23.13
CA THR A 86 11.56 16.03 23.79
C THR A 86 10.99 14.80 23.05
N ILE A 87 11.57 13.61 23.29
CA ILE A 87 11.03 12.38 22.69
C ILE A 87 9.57 12.13 23.09
N SER A 88 9.19 12.45 24.32
CA SER A 88 7.82 12.29 24.80
C SER A 88 6.83 13.21 24.07
N GLU A 89 7.20 14.48 23.87
CA GLU A 89 6.38 15.42 23.10
C GLU A 89 6.29 15.00 21.63
N PHE A 90 7.40 14.54 21.05
CA PHE A 90 7.44 14.05 19.67
C PHE A 90 6.53 12.83 19.49
N LEU A 91 6.54 11.87 20.43
CA LEU A 91 5.62 10.74 20.42
C LEU A 91 4.15 11.17 20.59
N SER A 92 3.88 12.23 21.36
CA SER A 92 2.52 12.79 21.45
C SER A 92 2.08 13.36 20.11
N ILE A 93 2.95 14.11 19.45
CA ILE A 93 2.69 14.68 18.13
C ILE A 93 2.44 13.58 17.10
N ILE A 94 3.21 12.49 17.13
CA ILE A 94 2.97 11.32 16.27
C ILE A 94 1.57 10.75 16.56
N ARG A 95 1.21 10.48 17.82
CA ARG A 95 -0.13 9.97 18.18
C ARG A 95 -1.27 10.91 17.79
N ASP A 96 -1.05 12.22 17.90
CA ASP A 96 -2.05 13.23 17.56
C ASP A 96 -2.22 13.37 16.03
N LEU A 97 -1.13 13.18 15.27
CA LEU A 97 -1.15 13.14 13.81
C LEU A 97 -1.74 11.86 13.26
N ASP A 98 -1.39 10.73 13.90
CA ASP A 98 -1.90 9.40 13.58
C ASP A 98 -3.31 9.20 14.11
N GLY A 99 -3.89 10.20 14.79
CA GLY A 99 -5.28 10.31 15.22
C GLY A 99 -6.03 8.99 15.33
N ASP A 100 -6.27 8.50 16.54
CA ASP A 100 -7.20 7.40 16.76
C ASP A 100 -6.91 6.14 15.92
N PHE A 101 -5.69 5.59 15.98
CA PHE A 101 -5.31 4.37 15.25
C PHE A 101 -5.28 4.52 13.71
N GLY A 102 -4.97 5.71 13.20
CA GLY A 102 -4.95 5.99 11.76
C GLY A 102 -6.34 6.27 11.18
N LEU A 103 -7.34 6.50 12.03
CA LEU A 103 -8.71 6.75 11.61
C LEU A 103 -8.88 8.23 11.22
N PRO A 104 -9.20 8.54 9.95
CA PRO A 104 -9.54 9.92 9.57
C PRO A 104 -10.78 10.42 10.32
N SER A 105 -10.97 11.74 10.34
CA SER A 105 -12.21 12.32 10.87
C SER A 105 -13.42 11.80 10.07
N THR A 106 -14.61 11.73 10.69
CA THR A 106 -15.83 11.26 10.00
C THR A 106 -16.11 12.03 8.72
N HIS A 107 -15.86 13.34 8.73
CA HIS A 107 -16.04 14.21 7.56
C HIS A 107 -15.03 13.90 6.44
N ASP A 108 -13.75 13.72 6.78
CA ASP A 108 -12.72 13.40 5.79
C ASP A 108 -12.92 12.00 5.21
N ALA A 109 -13.27 11.03 6.07
CA ALA A 109 -13.64 9.68 5.67
C ALA A 109 -14.84 9.67 4.71
N TYR A 110 -15.87 10.47 5.02
CA TYR A 110 -17.06 10.60 4.18
C TYR A 110 -16.70 11.23 2.83
N THR A 111 -15.92 12.31 2.84
CA THR A 111 -15.47 13.01 1.63
C THR A 111 -14.69 12.06 0.71
N GLU A 112 -13.74 11.31 1.26
CA GLU A 112 -12.99 10.29 0.51
C GLU A 112 -13.91 9.21 -0.04
N ALA A 113 -14.85 8.70 0.76
CA ALA A 113 -15.80 7.68 0.34
C ALA A 113 -16.66 8.15 -0.85
N CYS A 114 -17.12 9.40 -0.84
CA CYS A 114 -17.88 9.97 -1.96
C CYS A 114 -17.02 10.17 -3.21
N MET A 115 -15.78 10.67 -3.06
CA MET A 115 -14.87 10.93 -4.19
C MET A 115 -14.51 9.66 -4.96
N TYR A 116 -14.35 8.52 -4.27
CA TYR A 116 -13.87 7.28 -4.86
C TYR A 116 -14.94 6.18 -4.96
N ALA A 117 -16.21 6.50 -4.72
CA ALA A 117 -17.32 5.55 -4.81
C ALA A 117 -17.54 4.95 -6.21
N ASP A 118 -17.02 5.59 -7.28
CA ASP A 118 -17.12 5.04 -8.65
C ASP A 118 -16.20 3.82 -8.84
N HIS A 119 -14.99 3.87 -8.29
CA HIS A 119 -13.97 2.82 -8.42
C HIS A 119 -13.35 2.46 -7.06
N PRO A 120 -14.16 2.01 -6.09
CA PRO A 120 -13.73 1.89 -4.69
C PRO A 120 -12.66 0.78 -4.47
N ARG A 121 -12.40 -0.06 -5.49
CA ARG A 121 -11.38 -1.11 -5.44
C ARG A 121 -10.04 -0.68 -6.06
N GLU A 122 -10.01 0.44 -6.77
CA GLU A 122 -8.81 0.97 -7.45
C GLU A 122 -8.14 2.10 -6.66
N HIS A 123 -8.76 2.52 -5.56
CA HIS A 123 -8.29 3.59 -4.70
C HIS A 123 -7.49 3.07 -3.50
N GLU A 124 -6.40 3.75 -3.17
CA GLU A 124 -5.64 3.52 -1.94
C GLU A 124 -6.29 4.29 -0.79
N TRP A 125 -7.15 3.58 -0.05
CA TRP A 125 -7.89 4.15 1.07
C TRP A 125 -6.99 4.62 2.20
N SER A 126 -7.32 5.78 2.77
CA SER A 126 -6.63 6.32 3.95
C SER A 126 -6.64 5.36 5.15
N HIS A 127 -7.74 4.61 5.33
CA HIS A 127 -7.86 3.56 6.33
C HIS A 127 -8.90 2.50 5.88
N PRO A 128 -8.72 1.19 6.19
CA PRO A 128 -9.69 0.15 5.84
C PRO A 128 -11.13 0.40 6.33
N ALA A 129 -11.25 1.08 7.47
CA ALA A 129 -12.54 1.51 8.02
C ALA A 129 -13.33 2.41 7.06
N VAL A 130 -12.66 3.24 6.25
CA VAL A 130 -13.32 4.12 5.28
C VAL A 130 -13.96 3.31 4.16
N TYR A 131 -13.21 2.38 3.57
CA TYR A 131 -13.75 1.48 2.54
C TYR A 131 -14.93 0.65 3.05
N LEU A 132 -14.77 0.05 4.24
CA LEU A 132 -15.82 -0.80 4.83
C LEU A 132 -17.06 0.03 5.20
N ALA A 133 -16.89 1.25 5.70
CA ALA A 133 -18.01 2.16 5.96
C ALA A 133 -18.73 2.53 4.66
N GLY A 134 -17.99 2.88 3.61
CA GLY A 134 -18.58 3.22 2.32
C GLY A 134 -19.28 2.03 1.65
N ARG A 135 -18.72 0.83 1.77
CA ARG A 135 -19.37 -0.42 1.33
C ARG A 135 -20.67 -0.69 2.09
N ASN A 136 -20.67 -0.52 3.41
CA ASN A 136 -21.84 -0.74 4.27
C ASN A 136 -22.94 0.30 4.03
N THR A 137 -22.55 1.53 3.69
CA THR A 137 -23.45 2.63 3.32
C THR A 137 -24.04 2.43 1.92
N GLY A 138 -23.23 1.91 1.00
CA GLY A 138 -23.61 1.71 -0.40
C GLY A 138 -22.96 2.74 -1.32
N TRP A 139 -22.12 2.28 -2.24
CA TRP A 139 -21.41 3.12 -3.21
C TRP A 139 -22.33 3.86 -4.19
N PHE A 140 -23.54 3.35 -4.42
CA PHE A 140 -24.53 4.08 -5.23
C PHE A 140 -25.07 5.28 -4.44
N GLU A 141 -25.52 5.07 -3.20
CA GLU A 141 -26.08 6.13 -2.35
C GLU A 141 -25.07 7.26 -2.12
N LEU A 142 -23.80 6.94 -1.88
CA LEU A 142 -22.71 7.92 -1.72
C LEU A 142 -22.47 8.81 -2.95
N ARG A 143 -22.96 8.41 -4.13
CA ARG A 143 -22.80 9.17 -5.38
C ARG A 143 -24.08 9.84 -5.85
N SER A 144 -25.23 9.26 -5.52
CA SER A 144 -26.52 9.68 -6.09
C SER A 144 -27.31 10.61 -5.19
N GLU A 145 -27.15 10.49 -3.88
CA GLU A 145 -28.00 11.19 -2.90
C GLU A 145 -27.27 12.38 -2.25
N ASP A 146 -28.05 13.28 -1.65
CA ASP A 146 -27.54 14.48 -0.99
C ASP A 146 -26.89 14.17 0.37
N GLU A 147 -25.88 14.96 0.74
CA GLU A 147 -25.09 14.80 1.96
C GLU A 147 -25.93 14.66 3.25
N PRO A 148 -26.98 15.47 3.51
CA PRO A 148 -27.79 15.34 4.72
C PRO A 148 -28.50 13.98 4.85
N GLU A 149 -28.74 13.27 3.75
CA GLU A 149 -29.41 11.96 3.75
C GLU A 149 -28.43 10.81 3.95
N VAL A 150 -27.23 10.92 3.36
CA VAL A 150 -26.23 9.83 3.37
C VAL A 150 -25.25 9.94 4.53
N LEU A 151 -24.82 11.15 4.89
CA LEU A 151 -23.82 11.38 5.93
C LEU A 151 -24.19 10.71 7.26
N PRO A 152 -25.45 10.75 7.75
CA PRO A 152 -25.82 10.06 8.99
C PRO A 152 -25.66 8.53 8.89
N LYS A 153 -26.00 7.92 7.75
CA LYS A 153 -25.84 6.48 7.51
C LYS A 153 -24.37 6.10 7.47
N PHE A 154 -23.57 6.86 6.71
CA PHE A 154 -22.13 6.67 6.64
C PHE A 154 -21.48 6.81 8.02
N SER A 155 -21.82 7.88 8.74
CA SER A 155 -21.29 8.16 10.07
C SER A 155 -21.56 7.01 11.03
N TYR A 156 -22.77 6.44 11.01
CA TYR A 156 -23.10 5.27 11.83
C TYR A 156 -22.18 4.06 11.52
N HIS A 157 -22.02 3.71 10.25
CA HIS A 157 -21.17 2.58 9.85
C HIS A 157 -19.70 2.82 10.18
N TYR A 158 -19.22 4.04 9.93
CA TYR A 158 -17.86 4.45 10.23
C TYR A 158 -17.59 4.40 11.73
N ASP A 159 -18.47 4.94 12.56
CA ASP A 159 -18.29 5.00 14.02
C ASP A 159 -18.22 3.59 14.66
N VAL A 160 -19.00 2.63 14.14
CA VAL A 160 -18.93 1.21 14.56
C VAL A 160 -17.56 0.60 14.22
N LEU A 161 -17.03 0.88 13.03
CA LEU A 161 -15.72 0.38 12.60
C LEU A 161 -14.59 1.04 13.40
N CYS A 162 -14.69 2.35 13.66
CA CYS A 162 -13.76 3.06 14.51
C CYS A 162 -13.67 2.44 15.92
N ARG A 163 -14.81 2.09 16.52
CA ARG A 163 -14.83 1.41 17.83
C ARG A 163 -14.15 0.05 17.81
N ARG A 164 -14.31 -0.73 16.74
CA ARG A 164 -13.68 -2.05 16.57
C ARG A 164 -12.15 -1.94 16.46
N VAL A 165 -11.67 -0.99 15.66
CA VAL A 165 -10.24 -0.70 15.52
C VAL A 165 -9.64 -0.25 16.85
N ARG A 166 -10.33 0.64 17.59
CA ARG A 166 -9.93 1.06 18.94
C ARG A 166 -9.89 -0.09 19.96
N GLN A 167 -10.63 -1.18 19.71
CA GLN A 167 -10.61 -2.40 20.52
C GLN A 167 -9.50 -3.38 20.09
N GLY A 168 -8.67 -3.01 19.11
CA GLY A 168 -7.55 -3.81 18.61
C GLY A 168 -7.92 -4.77 17.48
N GLU A 169 -9.09 -4.62 16.86
CA GLU A 169 -9.45 -5.41 15.69
C GLU A 169 -8.74 -4.89 14.43
N GLU A 170 -8.08 -5.80 13.70
CA GLU A 170 -7.51 -5.51 12.38
C GLU A 170 -8.58 -5.69 11.30
N LEU A 171 -8.86 -4.64 10.54
CA LEU A 171 -9.90 -4.65 9.52
C LEU A 171 -9.33 -5.11 8.17
N GLU A 172 -9.73 -6.29 7.72
CA GLU A 172 -9.32 -6.82 6.41
C GLU A 172 -10.15 -6.23 5.27
N LEU A 173 -9.47 -5.73 4.24
CA LEU A 173 -10.10 -5.39 2.96
C LEU A 173 -10.31 -6.67 2.14
N PRO A 174 -11.41 -6.76 1.36
CA PRO A 174 -11.59 -7.88 0.46
C PRO A 174 -10.46 -7.86 -0.57
N VAL A 175 -9.57 -8.84 -0.46
CA VAL A 175 -8.50 -9.10 -1.42
C VAL A 175 -9.17 -9.25 -2.79
N VAL A 176 -8.83 -8.36 -3.72
CA VAL A 176 -9.14 -8.56 -5.13
C VAL A 176 -8.53 -9.92 -5.45
N PRO A 177 -9.30 -10.97 -5.79
CA PRO A 177 -8.69 -12.05 -6.53
C PRO A 177 -8.18 -11.31 -7.76
N ALA A 178 -6.86 -11.18 -7.90
CA ALA A 178 -6.27 -10.87 -9.18
C ALA A 178 -7.04 -11.78 -10.12
N ILE A 179 -7.80 -11.19 -11.04
CA ILE A 179 -8.39 -11.98 -12.09
C ILE A 179 -7.13 -12.45 -12.81
N GLU A 180 -6.62 -13.63 -12.42
CA GLU A 180 -5.88 -14.46 -13.33
C GLU A 180 -6.77 -14.44 -14.55
N ASN A 181 -6.30 -13.74 -15.57
CA ASN A 181 -6.97 -13.72 -16.83
C ASN A 181 -6.88 -15.17 -17.31
N LYS A 182 -7.86 -16.00 -16.94
CA LYS A 182 -7.88 -17.43 -17.26
C LYS A 182 -7.85 -17.62 -18.78
N GLN A 183 -8.12 -16.57 -19.55
CA GLN A 183 -7.91 -16.49 -20.98
C GLN A 183 -6.43 -16.61 -21.37
N ASP A 184 -5.49 -16.01 -20.64
CA ASP A 184 -4.06 -16.05 -20.98
C ASP A 184 -3.47 -17.46 -20.82
N GLY A 185 -3.83 -18.16 -19.73
CA GLY A 185 -3.45 -19.56 -19.53
C GLY A 185 -4.13 -20.53 -20.51
N THR A 186 -5.38 -20.23 -20.93
CA THR A 186 -6.10 -21.04 -21.92
C THR A 186 -5.57 -20.81 -23.34
N LEU A 187 -5.22 -19.56 -23.65
CA LEU A 187 -4.72 -19.15 -24.96
C LEU A 187 -3.29 -19.65 -25.19
N ALA A 188 -2.41 -19.54 -24.18
CA ALA A 188 -1.06 -20.09 -24.27
C ALA A 188 -1.09 -21.62 -24.49
N ARG A 189 -1.97 -22.34 -23.79
CA ARG A 189 -2.19 -23.78 -24.00
C ARG A 189 -2.72 -24.08 -25.41
N PHE A 190 -3.66 -23.29 -25.90
CA PHE A 190 -4.17 -23.42 -27.27
C PHE A 190 -3.08 -23.19 -28.32
N MET A 191 -2.25 -22.14 -28.17
CA MET A 191 -1.17 -21.83 -29.10
C MET A 191 -0.15 -22.97 -29.19
N LEU A 192 0.23 -23.54 -28.04
CA LEU A 192 1.15 -24.68 -27.97
C LEU A 192 0.53 -25.95 -28.59
N ALA A 193 -0.72 -26.28 -28.25
CA ALA A 193 -1.42 -27.45 -28.80
C ALA A 193 -1.67 -27.34 -30.31
N PHE A 194 -1.98 -26.14 -30.81
CA PHE A 194 -2.10 -25.87 -32.24
C PHE A 194 -0.76 -26.06 -32.94
N GLY A 195 0.33 -25.53 -32.35
CA GLY A 195 1.68 -25.72 -32.85
C GLY A 195 2.05 -27.19 -33.00
N GLU A 196 1.83 -27.98 -31.94
CA GLU A 196 2.10 -29.42 -31.93
C GLU A 196 1.31 -30.16 -33.02
N LYS A 197 0.00 -29.88 -33.15
CA LYS A 197 -0.86 -30.49 -34.18
C LYS A 197 -0.40 -30.18 -35.61
N GLN A 198 0.19 -29.00 -35.82
CA GLN A 198 0.68 -28.54 -37.12
C GLN A 198 2.18 -28.81 -37.34
N GLY A 199 2.86 -29.47 -36.39
CA GLY A 199 4.29 -29.75 -36.47
C GLY A 199 5.18 -28.51 -36.40
N LEU A 200 4.72 -27.44 -35.74
CA LEU A 200 5.45 -26.18 -35.56
C LEU A 200 6.20 -26.17 -34.22
N PRO A 201 7.41 -25.59 -34.17
CA PRO A 201 8.08 -25.26 -32.91
C PRO A 201 7.21 -24.34 -32.02
N PRO A 202 7.30 -24.46 -30.70
CA PRO A 202 6.54 -23.63 -29.75
C PRO A 202 6.69 -22.11 -30.00
N GLU A 203 7.91 -21.67 -30.31
CA GLU A 203 8.22 -20.26 -30.58
C GLU A 203 7.52 -19.74 -31.85
N ASP A 204 7.47 -20.57 -32.90
CA ASP A 204 6.78 -20.25 -34.15
C ASP A 204 5.26 -20.19 -33.96
N ALA A 205 4.70 -21.13 -33.19
CA ALA A 205 3.27 -21.17 -32.91
C ALA A 205 2.80 -19.95 -32.11
N CYS A 206 3.54 -19.56 -31.06
CA CYS A 206 3.27 -18.35 -30.28
C CYS A 206 3.42 -17.08 -31.12
N SER A 207 4.42 -17.01 -32.00
CA SER A 207 4.63 -15.87 -32.90
C SER A 207 3.49 -15.73 -33.93
N LEU A 208 3.09 -16.84 -34.56
CA LEU A 208 2.06 -16.85 -35.59
C LEU A 208 0.67 -16.58 -35.04
N LEU A 209 0.39 -17.02 -33.81
CA LEU A 209 -0.92 -16.88 -33.17
C LEU A 209 -1.02 -15.67 -32.23
N TYR A 210 0.03 -14.87 -32.09
CA TYR A 210 0.06 -13.70 -31.20
C TYR A 210 -1.13 -12.75 -31.40
N TYR A 211 -1.66 -12.62 -32.62
CA TYR A 211 -2.83 -11.78 -32.89
C TYR A 211 -4.09 -12.20 -32.10
N LEU A 212 -4.16 -13.43 -31.58
CA LEU A 212 -5.27 -13.90 -30.74
C LEU A 212 -5.27 -13.27 -29.33
N THR A 213 -4.16 -12.69 -28.87
CA THR A 213 -4.11 -11.90 -27.62
C THR A 213 -4.78 -10.53 -27.77
N LEU A 214 -5.04 -10.10 -29.02
CA LEU A 214 -5.57 -8.78 -29.32
C LEU A 214 -7.11 -8.78 -29.38
N PRO A 215 -7.76 -7.63 -29.08
CA PRO A 215 -9.22 -7.51 -29.13
C PRO A 215 -9.79 -7.95 -30.47
N LYS A 216 -10.84 -8.78 -30.42
CA LYS A 216 -11.55 -9.30 -31.59
C LYS A 216 -12.07 -8.15 -32.45
N GLY A 217 -11.86 -8.23 -33.76
CA GLY A 217 -12.32 -7.22 -34.72
C GLY A 217 -11.41 -5.99 -34.87
N SER A 218 -10.40 -5.81 -34.02
CA SER A 218 -9.46 -4.68 -34.14
C SER A 218 -8.69 -4.71 -35.47
N ALA A 219 -8.42 -3.53 -36.03
CA ALA A 219 -7.66 -3.39 -37.27
C ALA A 219 -6.25 -3.98 -37.15
N VAL A 220 -5.64 -3.85 -35.96
CA VAL A 220 -4.32 -4.40 -35.65
C VAL A 220 -4.33 -5.94 -35.68
N ARG A 221 -5.36 -6.58 -35.11
CA ARG A 221 -5.53 -8.05 -35.17
C ARG A 221 -5.66 -8.56 -36.59
N LYS A 222 -6.49 -7.92 -37.42
CA LYS A 222 -6.68 -8.29 -38.84
C LYS A 222 -5.35 -8.20 -39.60
N ARG A 223 -4.60 -7.12 -39.40
CA ARG A 223 -3.29 -6.91 -40.04
C ARG A 223 -2.28 -7.99 -39.64
N LEU A 224 -2.14 -8.26 -38.34
CA LEU A 224 -1.18 -9.24 -37.83
C LEU A 224 -1.53 -10.68 -38.26
N LYS A 225 -2.83 -11.03 -38.30
CA LYS A 225 -3.28 -12.32 -38.85
C LYS A 225 -2.87 -12.47 -40.32
N ALA A 226 -3.11 -11.44 -41.14
CA ALA A 226 -2.74 -11.47 -42.56
C ALA A 226 -1.23 -11.58 -42.77
N GLN A 227 -0.42 -10.90 -41.95
CA GLN A 227 1.04 -11.01 -41.98
C GLN A 227 1.53 -12.40 -41.57
N ALA A 228 0.91 -13.01 -40.55
CA ALA A 228 1.22 -14.36 -40.12
C ALA A 228 0.86 -15.41 -41.19
N GLN A 229 -0.27 -15.23 -41.87
CA GLN A 229 -0.67 -16.10 -42.99
C GLN A 229 0.28 -15.97 -44.18
N ASP A 230 0.64 -14.76 -44.59
CA ASP A 230 1.62 -14.52 -45.66
C ASP A 230 2.99 -15.14 -45.33
N LYS A 231 3.39 -15.14 -44.05
CA LYS A 231 4.61 -15.83 -43.59
C LYS A 231 4.52 -17.35 -43.77
N LEU A 232 3.37 -17.95 -43.52
CA LEU A 232 3.14 -19.40 -43.73
C LEU A 232 3.13 -19.75 -45.22
N ASP A 233 2.45 -18.93 -46.02
CA ASP A 233 2.34 -19.12 -47.47
C ASP A 233 3.74 -19.04 -48.12
N LYS A 234 4.57 -18.07 -47.70
CA LYS A 234 5.97 -17.94 -48.14
C LYS A 234 6.87 -19.11 -47.71
N GLN A 235 6.53 -19.76 -46.60
CA GLN A 235 7.22 -20.96 -46.12
C GLN A 235 6.69 -22.25 -46.75
N GLY A 236 5.71 -22.17 -47.66
CA GLY A 236 5.10 -23.33 -48.32
C GLY A 236 4.30 -24.23 -47.37
N LYS A 237 3.86 -23.71 -46.22
CA LYS A 237 3.08 -24.46 -45.23
C LYS A 237 1.58 -24.23 -45.47
N GLU A 238 0.83 -25.28 -45.80
CA GLU A 238 -0.63 -25.24 -45.98
C GLU A 238 -1.39 -25.21 -44.63
N ILE A 239 -1.05 -24.25 -43.76
CA ILE A 239 -1.68 -24.09 -42.44
C ILE A 239 -2.62 -22.90 -42.47
N GLN A 240 -3.89 -23.12 -42.13
CA GLN A 240 -4.87 -22.05 -41.97
C GLN A 240 -4.90 -21.54 -40.53
N LEU A 241 -4.68 -20.24 -40.35
CA LEU A 241 -4.70 -19.62 -39.03
C LEU A 241 -6.14 -19.35 -38.53
N PRO A 242 -6.49 -19.77 -37.30
CA PRO A 242 -7.85 -19.71 -36.78
C PRO A 242 -8.30 -18.27 -36.46
N ASP A 243 -9.58 -17.97 -36.60
CA ASP A 243 -10.11 -16.65 -36.18
C ASP A 243 -10.31 -16.52 -34.68
N GLU A 244 -10.50 -17.64 -33.97
CA GLU A 244 -10.70 -17.70 -32.53
C GLU A 244 -9.91 -18.86 -31.91
N PRO A 245 -9.53 -18.77 -30.62
CA PRO A 245 -8.98 -19.91 -29.91
C PRO A 245 -10.04 -21.01 -29.85
N GLY A 246 -9.76 -22.17 -30.44
CA GLY A 246 -10.66 -23.32 -30.44
C GLY A 246 -10.73 -24.01 -29.08
N ALA A 247 -11.81 -24.74 -28.83
CA ALA A 247 -11.88 -25.64 -27.67
C ALA A 247 -10.81 -26.71 -27.81
N ILE A 248 -10.01 -26.88 -26.75
CA ILE A 248 -9.04 -27.97 -26.62
C ILE A 248 -9.86 -29.26 -26.53
N THR A 249 -9.78 -30.11 -27.56
CA THR A 249 -10.32 -31.48 -27.53
C THR A 249 -9.15 -32.44 -27.59
#